data_AF-A0A2V5STJ4-F1
#
_entry.id   AF-A0A2V5STJ4-F1
#
_cell.length_a   1.000
_cell.length_b   1.000
_cell.length_c   1.000
_cell.angle_alpha   90.00
_cell.angle_beta   90.00
_cell.angle_gamma   90.00
#
_symmetry.space_group_name_H-M   'P 1'
#
loop_
_entity.id
_entity.type
_entity.pdbx_description
1 polymer ?
#
loop_
_entity_poly.entity_id
_entity_poly.type
_entity_poly.pdbx_seq_one_letter_code
_entity_poly.pdbx_strand_id
1 'polypeptide(L)'
;MKTITFQTVTLYVAILGFAGTLAAQNDLNLPDVSQAAEVKQRVALTDITIKYHRPLVNGRKIWGGLVPYGKVWRAGANENTTIDFSDAVSVEGKPLAKGTYGLHMIPNQDSWTIIFSKTNTAWGSYSYDQKEDALRVDVKPRPLAENKEALEFDFEDLKPISTAVTLKWEKLGVPFTVSINDADQTLENIRAQLKGRGQFTWQALDEGAQFCLTRKVNLDEALRWADASIQNEERFENLSTKADILKALNRPDEAKTAWNHALEIAKAPQLYTYGRQLQNQKRGAEAMEIFKEVAKRFPQGVYGNLAQARIKSAAGDFAAAANDAKQAQAAAPTDAQKQSIQALINRLDSKQDINK
;
A
#
# COMPACT_ATOMS: atom_id res chain seq x y z
N MET A 1 -84.38 6.68 9.58
CA MET A 1 -83.26 5.84 9.08
C MET A 1 -83.69 5.25 7.74
N LYS A 2 -83.12 5.74 6.64
CA LYS A 2 -83.41 5.23 5.28
C LYS A 2 -82.09 4.77 4.68
N THR A 3 -82.04 3.49 4.38
CA THR A 3 -80.94 2.74 3.75
C THR A 3 -80.77 3.23 2.31
N ILE A 4 -79.56 3.63 1.91
CA ILE A 4 -79.24 4.00 0.53
C ILE A 4 -78.31 2.93 -0.03
N THR A 5 -78.81 2.24 -1.06
CA THR A 5 -78.16 1.15 -1.78
C THR A 5 -77.36 1.71 -2.95
N PHE A 6 -76.12 1.25 -3.12
CA PHE A 6 -75.22 1.63 -4.21
C PHE A 6 -75.72 1.10 -5.56
N GLN A 7 -75.70 1.96 -6.59
CA GLN A 7 -75.74 1.54 -8.00
C GLN A 7 -74.38 1.85 -8.65
N THR A 8 -73.68 0.80 -9.04
CA THR A 8 -72.51 0.83 -9.92
C THR A 8 -72.93 1.23 -11.33
N VAL A 9 -72.48 2.40 -11.78
CA VAL A 9 -72.57 2.81 -13.19
C VAL A 9 -71.22 2.55 -13.84
N THR A 10 -71.17 1.50 -14.67
CA THR A 10 -70.04 1.19 -15.54
C THR A 10 -70.09 2.15 -16.74
N LEU A 11 -69.13 3.06 -16.84
CA LEU A 11 -68.98 3.98 -17.97
C LEU A 11 -67.88 3.47 -18.91
N TYR A 12 -68.27 3.08 -20.12
CA TYR A 12 -67.37 2.80 -21.23
C TYR A 12 -66.79 4.12 -21.76
N VAL A 13 -65.48 4.32 -21.61
CA VAL A 13 -64.75 5.43 -22.25
C VAL A 13 -64.09 4.90 -23.52
N ALA A 14 -64.45 5.53 -24.63
CA ALA A 14 -63.95 5.29 -25.97
C ALA A 14 -62.42 5.50 -26.06
N ILE A 15 -61.76 4.54 -26.71
CA ILE A 15 -60.35 4.56 -27.07
C ILE A 15 -60.15 5.63 -28.15
N LEU A 16 -59.60 6.78 -27.75
CA LEU A 16 -59.02 7.77 -28.65
C LEU A 16 -57.53 7.47 -28.77
N GLY A 17 -57.11 7.07 -29.97
CA GLY A 17 -55.72 6.77 -30.30
C GLY A 17 -54.81 7.96 -30.03
N PHE A 18 -53.92 7.80 -29.06
CA PHE A 18 -52.80 8.70 -28.87
C PHE A 18 -51.67 8.21 -29.77
N ALA A 19 -51.40 8.98 -30.83
CA ALA A 19 -50.27 8.79 -31.72
C ALA A 19 -48.98 8.76 -30.89
N GLY A 20 -48.21 7.69 -31.07
CA GLY A 20 -46.90 7.56 -30.44
C GLY A 20 -45.99 8.69 -30.89
N THR A 21 -45.52 9.47 -29.92
CA THR A 21 -44.22 10.12 -30.07
C THR A 21 -43.20 9.06 -29.72
N LEU A 22 -42.69 8.39 -30.76
CA LEU A 22 -41.49 7.58 -30.68
C LEU A 22 -40.40 8.48 -30.06
N ALA A 23 -39.93 8.10 -28.88
CA ALA A 23 -38.60 8.49 -28.45
C ALA A 23 -37.65 8.05 -29.58
N ALA A 24 -36.89 8.98 -30.13
CA ALA A 24 -35.78 8.64 -31.02
C ALA A 24 -34.73 7.89 -30.19
N GLN A 25 -34.90 6.57 -30.08
CA GLN A 25 -33.85 5.64 -29.69
C GLN A 25 -33.03 5.40 -30.95
N ASN A 26 -31.72 5.60 -30.87
CA ASN A 26 -30.81 5.18 -31.94
C ASN A 26 -30.93 3.65 -32.10
N ASP A 27 -31.42 3.18 -33.25
CA ASP A 27 -31.74 1.78 -33.55
C ASP A 27 -30.52 0.87 -33.81
N LEU A 28 -29.29 1.38 -33.75
CA LEU A 28 -28.09 0.63 -34.13
C LEU A 28 -26.97 0.76 -33.09
N ASN A 29 -26.53 -0.37 -32.54
CA ASN A 29 -25.30 -0.50 -31.76
C ASN A 29 -24.12 -0.69 -32.73
N LEU A 30 -23.53 0.42 -33.18
CA LEU A 30 -22.38 0.43 -34.09
C LEU A 30 -21.05 0.34 -33.31
N PRO A 31 -19.99 -0.26 -33.88
CA PRO A 31 -18.68 -0.30 -33.23
C PRO A 31 -18.14 1.12 -32.97
N ASP A 32 -17.70 1.38 -31.75
CA ASP A 32 -17.03 2.63 -31.42
C ASP A 32 -15.70 2.76 -32.16
N VAL A 33 -15.45 3.96 -32.70
CA VAL A 33 -14.15 4.32 -33.30
C VAL A 33 -13.02 4.26 -32.27
N SER A 34 -13.34 4.56 -31.00
CA SER A 34 -12.42 4.47 -29.88
C SER A 34 -12.91 3.38 -28.93
N GLN A 35 -12.17 2.28 -28.84
CA GLN A 35 -12.60 1.13 -28.05
C GLN A 35 -12.47 1.42 -26.55
N ALA A 36 -13.43 0.92 -25.78
CA ALA A 36 -13.39 0.94 -24.32
C ALA A 36 -12.26 0.05 -23.79
N ALA A 37 -11.68 0.45 -22.67
CA ALA A 37 -10.68 -0.30 -21.93
C ALA A 37 -10.80 -0.06 -20.42
N GLU A 38 -10.33 -1.04 -19.67
CA GLU A 38 -10.27 -1.01 -18.21
C GLU A 38 -8.89 -1.51 -17.76
N VAL A 39 -8.31 -0.84 -16.78
CA VAL A 39 -7.13 -1.31 -16.07
C VAL A 39 -7.38 -1.27 -14.57
N LYS A 40 -6.88 -2.27 -13.85
CA LYS A 40 -7.08 -2.42 -12.41
C LYS A 40 -5.77 -2.83 -11.73
N GLN A 41 -5.46 -2.19 -10.61
CA GLN A 41 -4.31 -2.54 -9.76
C GLN A 41 -4.73 -2.51 -8.30
N ARG A 42 -4.35 -3.55 -7.54
CA ARG A 42 -4.41 -3.53 -6.08
C ARG A 42 -3.09 -3.04 -5.51
N VAL A 43 -3.13 -2.04 -4.62
CA VAL A 43 -1.98 -1.54 -3.86
C VAL A 43 -2.38 -1.52 -2.38
N ALA A 44 -1.55 -2.09 -1.50
CA ALA A 44 -1.98 -2.51 -0.17
C ALA A 44 -3.28 -3.34 -0.27
N LEU A 45 -4.37 -2.89 0.37
CA LEU A 45 -5.70 -3.53 0.28
C LEU A 45 -6.65 -2.84 -0.73
N THR A 46 -6.23 -1.70 -1.27
CA THR A 46 -7.06 -0.82 -2.12
C THR A 46 -6.96 -1.19 -3.58
N ASP A 47 -8.11 -1.49 -4.20
CA ASP A 47 -8.27 -1.51 -5.65
C ASP A 47 -8.37 -0.09 -6.23
N ILE A 48 -7.58 0.16 -7.28
CA ILE A 48 -7.64 1.33 -8.16
C ILE A 48 -8.07 0.84 -9.55
N THR A 49 -9.19 1.32 -10.07
CA THR A 49 -9.73 0.92 -11.38
C THR A 49 -9.91 2.14 -12.27
N ILE A 50 -9.42 2.08 -13.51
CA ILE A 50 -9.58 3.16 -14.51
C ILE A 50 -10.35 2.60 -15.69
N LYS A 51 -11.47 3.25 -16.04
CA LYS A 51 -12.28 2.92 -17.22
C LYS A 51 -12.25 4.09 -18.19
N TYR A 52 -11.90 3.82 -19.44
CA TYR A 52 -11.62 4.86 -20.43
C TYR A 52 -11.81 4.36 -21.85
N HIS A 53 -11.87 5.28 -22.81
CA HIS A 53 -11.81 4.96 -24.23
C HIS A 53 -10.46 5.38 -24.80
N ARG A 54 -9.94 4.57 -25.74
CA ARG A 54 -8.57 4.66 -26.26
C ARG A 54 -8.53 5.33 -27.64
N PRO A 55 -8.45 6.67 -27.76
CA PRO A 55 -8.30 7.30 -29.07
C PRO A 55 -6.92 6.96 -29.67
N LEU A 56 -6.87 6.77 -30.99
CA LEU A 56 -5.63 6.57 -31.74
C LEU A 56 -4.98 7.90 -32.11
N VAL A 57 -3.67 7.97 -32.36
CA VAL A 57 -3.04 9.20 -32.87
C VAL A 57 -3.51 9.46 -34.31
N ASN A 58 -3.49 8.44 -35.16
CA ASN A 58 -3.92 8.45 -36.56
C ASN A 58 -3.32 9.62 -37.36
N GLY A 59 -2.03 9.91 -37.16
CA GLY A 59 -1.31 10.99 -37.85
C GLY A 59 -1.73 12.42 -37.48
N ARG A 60 -2.60 12.59 -36.47
CA ARG A 60 -3.09 13.90 -36.04
C ARG A 60 -2.11 14.58 -35.08
N LYS A 61 -2.09 15.91 -35.08
CA LYS A 61 -1.44 16.68 -34.03
C LYS A 61 -2.29 16.60 -32.75
N ILE A 62 -1.79 15.86 -31.76
CA ILE A 62 -2.51 15.64 -30.49
C ILE A 62 -2.44 16.88 -29.60
N TRP A 63 -1.25 17.21 -29.10
CA TRP A 63 -1.08 18.28 -28.11
C TRP A 63 -1.06 19.67 -28.75
N GLY A 64 -1.90 20.58 -28.23
CA GLY A 64 -2.14 21.88 -28.84
C GLY A 64 -2.89 21.82 -30.19
N GLY A 65 -3.43 20.65 -30.54
CA GLY A 65 -4.27 20.41 -31.72
C GLY A 65 -5.59 19.77 -31.29
N LEU A 66 -5.69 18.45 -31.44
CA LEU A 66 -6.87 17.68 -31.00
C LEU A 66 -7.19 17.88 -29.51
N VAL A 67 -6.15 17.98 -28.68
CA VAL A 67 -6.23 18.32 -27.26
C VAL A 67 -5.62 19.72 -27.08
N PRO A 68 -6.45 20.78 -26.99
CA PRO A 68 -5.95 22.14 -26.81
C PRO A 68 -5.33 22.35 -25.44
N TYR A 69 -4.24 23.12 -25.38
CA TYR A 69 -3.66 23.54 -24.12
C TYR A 69 -4.55 24.54 -23.37
N GLY A 70 -4.49 24.51 -22.03
CA GLY A 70 -5.25 25.39 -21.15
C GLY A 70 -6.76 25.10 -21.12
N LYS A 71 -7.22 23.99 -21.70
CA LYS A 71 -8.62 23.56 -21.72
C LYS A 71 -8.80 22.22 -21.00
N VAL A 72 -9.93 22.08 -20.32
CA VAL A 72 -10.29 20.82 -19.65
C VAL A 72 -10.55 19.75 -20.70
N TRP A 73 -9.94 18.58 -20.51
CA TRP A 73 -10.08 17.41 -21.36
C TRP A 73 -10.33 16.18 -20.50
N ARG A 74 -11.22 15.29 -20.96
CA ARG A 74 -11.63 14.06 -20.25
C ARG A 74 -10.60 12.93 -20.17
N ALA A 75 -9.35 13.20 -20.54
CA ALA A 75 -8.28 12.19 -20.53
C ALA A 75 -8.66 10.89 -21.27
N GLY A 76 -9.36 10.99 -22.41
CA GLY A 76 -9.95 9.87 -23.14
C GLY A 76 -10.84 10.32 -24.31
N ALA A 77 -11.63 9.38 -24.85
CA ALA A 77 -12.66 9.61 -25.87
C ALA A 77 -14.08 9.25 -25.35
N ASN A 78 -15.13 9.59 -26.11
CA ASN A 78 -16.54 9.34 -25.75
C ASN A 78 -16.94 9.86 -24.35
N GLU A 79 -17.41 8.99 -23.44
CA GLU A 79 -17.68 9.26 -22.03
C GLU A 79 -16.41 9.72 -21.29
N ASN A 80 -16.58 10.42 -20.17
CA ASN A 80 -15.43 10.81 -19.37
C ASN A 80 -14.70 9.58 -18.80
N THR A 81 -13.37 9.60 -18.84
CA THR A 81 -12.57 8.60 -18.15
C THR A 81 -12.94 8.62 -16.67
N THR A 82 -13.09 7.45 -16.07
CA THR A 82 -13.38 7.32 -14.64
C THR A 82 -12.22 6.64 -13.93
N ILE A 83 -11.98 7.06 -12.68
CA ILE A 83 -11.06 6.40 -11.77
C ILE A 83 -11.79 6.10 -10.46
N ASP A 84 -11.76 4.84 -10.05
CA ASP A 84 -12.41 4.33 -8.85
C ASP A 84 -11.38 3.89 -7.82
N PHE A 85 -11.60 4.32 -6.57
CA PHE A 85 -10.84 3.90 -5.41
C PHE A 85 -11.75 3.20 -4.42
N SER A 86 -11.46 1.93 -4.13
CA SER A 86 -12.22 1.15 -3.13
C SER A 86 -12.07 1.67 -1.69
N ASP A 87 -10.97 2.37 -1.40
CA ASP A 87 -10.65 3.00 -0.11
C ASP A 87 -10.15 4.43 -0.31
N ALA A 88 -10.03 5.18 0.80
CA ALA A 88 -9.46 6.52 0.76
C ALA A 88 -7.97 6.47 0.43
N VAL A 89 -7.50 7.41 -0.39
CA VAL A 89 -6.12 7.47 -0.88
C VAL A 89 -5.55 8.88 -0.72
N SER A 90 -4.27 9.02 -1.02
CA SER A 90 -3.61 10.29 -1.20
C SER A 90 -3.03 10.37 -2.60
N VAL A 91 -3.42 11.40 -3.35
CA VAL A 91 -2.96 11.66 -4.73
C VAL A 91 -2.01 12.84 -4.69
N GLU A 92 -0.76 12.65 -5.11
CA GLU A 92 0.29 13.68 -5.03
C GLU A 92 0.39 14.31 -3.62
N GLY A 93 0.25 13.47 -2.58
CA GLY A 93 0.29 13.90 -1.18
C GLY A 93 -0.98 14.55 -0.64
N LYS A 94 -2.03 14.74 -1.47
CA LYS A 94 -3.31 15.33 -1.05
C LYS A 94 -4.38 14.24 -0.83
N PRO A 95 -5.14 14.29 0.27
CA PRO A 95 -6.16 13.28 0.57
C PRO A 95 -7.31 13.31 -0.45
N LEU A 96 -7.80 12.11 -0.79
CA LEU A 96 -8.98 11.89 -1.61
C LEU A 96 -9.80 10.75 -0.98
N ALA A 97 -11.10 10.98 -0.77
CA ALA A 97 -11.98 9.96 -0.21
C ALA A 97 -12.12 8.76 -1.17
N LYS A 98 -12.64 7.64 -0.65
CA LYS A 98 -13.02 6.51 -1.51
C LYS A 98 -14.16 6.91 -2.45
N GLY A 99 -14.21 6.28 -3.62
CA GLY A 99 -15.30 6.44 -4.58
C GLY A 99 -14.83 6.52 -6.03
N THR A 100 -15.80 6.71 -6.91
CA THR A 100 -15.59 6.85 -8.35
C THR A 100 -15.60 8.32 -8.74
N TYR A 101 -14.57 8.75 -9.47
CA TYR A 101 -14.38 10.12 -9.93
C TYR A 101 -14.29 10.19 -11.45
N GLY A 102 -14.83 11.26 -12.03
CA GLY A 102 -14.53 11.65 -13.41
C GLY A 102 -13.12 12.22 -13.48
N LEU A 103 -12.26 11.62 -14.29
CA LEU A 103 -10.88 12.03 -14.48
C LEU A 103 -10.81 13.04 -15.63
N HIS A 104 -10.37 14.26 -15.32
CA HIS A 104 -10.09 15.29 -16.30
C HIS A 104 -8.66 15.79 -16.15
N MET A 105 -8.14 16.39 -17.22
CA MET A 105 -6.82 17.02 -17.24
C MET A 105 -6.89 18.37 -17.94
N ILE A 106 -6.09 19.33 -17.47
CA ILE A 106 -5.80 20.58 -18.18
C ILE A 106 -4.35 20.48 -18.64
N PRO A 107 -4.09 20.18 -19.92
CA PRO A 107 -2.74 20.11 -20.42
C PRO A 107 -2.19 21.51 -20.62
N ASN A 108 -0.93 21.73 -20.22
CA ASN A 108 -0.13 22.87 -20.63
C ASN A 108 1.23 22.38 -21.15
N GLN A 109 2.12 23.30 -21.51
CA GLN A 109 3.43 22.94 -22.06
C GLN A 109 4.30 22.18 -21.04
N ASP A 110 4.37 22.66 -19.80
CA ASP A 110 5.31 22.13 -18.80
C ASP A 110 4.65 21.53 -17.54
N SER A 111 3.38 21.83 -17.30
CA SER A 111 2.65 21.38 -16.11
C SER A 111 1.20 21.11 -16.44
N TRP A 112 0.71 19.96 -15.99
CA TRP A 112 -0.64 19.50 -16.23
C TRP A 112 -1.40 19.46 -14.93
N THR A 113 -2.63 19.97 -14.93
CA THR A 113 -3.53 19.80 -13.79
C THR A 113 -4.37 18.55 -14.00
N ILE A 114 -4.30 17.60 -13.07
CA ILE A 114 -5.21 16.45 -13.01
C ILE A 114 -6.35 16.80 -12.06
N ILE A 115 -7.56 16.44 -12.48
CA ILE A 115 -8.80 16.79 -11.83
C ILE A 115 -9.60 15.52 -11.57
N PHE A 116 -10.05 15.36 -10.32
CA PHE A 116 -10.95 14.31 -9.89
C PHE A 116 -12.31 14.95 -9.62
N SER A 117 -13.24 14.85 -10.58
CA SER A 117 -14.60 15.40 -10.46
C SER A 117 -15.54 14.40 -9.82
N LYS A 118 -16.47 14.86 -8.99
CA LYS A 118 -17.56 14.04 -8.44
C LYS A 118 -18.55 13.59 -9.53
N THR A 119 -18.58 14.27 -10.67
CA THR A 119 -19.38 13.91 -11.84
C THR A 119 -18.64 12.88 -12.69
N ASN A 120 -19.13 11.64 -12.73
CA ASN A 120 -18.45 10.50 -13.36
C ASN A 120 -19.29 9.78 -14.44
N THR A 121 -20.43 10.34 -14.84
CA THR A 121 -21.33 9.79 -15.88
C THR A 121 -21.51 10.72 -17.08
N ALA A 122 -20.60 11.68 -17.26
CA ALA A 122 -20.74 12.73 -18.25
C ALA A 122 -20.18 12.31 -19.60
N TRP A 123 -20.84 12.71 -20.69
CA TRP A 123 -20.24 12.61 -22.02
C TRP A 123 -19.26 13.75 -22.23
N GLY A 124 -18.01 13.44 -22.59
CA GLY A 124 -17.05 14.49 -22.90
C GLY A 124 -16.53 15.26 -21.66
N SER A 125 -16.29 16.56 -21.85
CA SER A 125 -16.06 17.54 -20.77
C SER A 125 -16.98 18.76 -20.88
N TYR A 126 -18.10 18.62 -21.61
CA TYR A 126 -18.98 19.73 -21.95
C TYR A 126 -19.80 20.22 -20.76
N SER A 127 -20.19 19.31 -19.87
CA SER A 127 -20.90 19.57 -18.63
C SER A 127 -19.96 19.68 -17.40
N TYR A 128 -18.66 19.86 -17.63
CA TYR A 128 -17.70 20.00 -16.56
C TYR A 128 -17.94 21.28 -15.74
N ASP A 129 -18.08 21.13 -14.42
CA ASP A 129 -18.13 22.24 -13.46
C ASP A 129 -17.02 22.06 -12.41
N GLN A 130 -16.13 23.05 -12.32
CA GLN A 130 -15.04 23.06 -11.35
C GLN A 130 -15.51 23.02 -9.89
N LYS A 131 -16.74 23.44 -9.59
CA LYS A 131 -17.31 23.34 -8.24
C LYS A 131 -17.51 21.89 -7.78
N GLU A 132 -17.60 20.97 -8.73
CA GLU A 132 -17.75 19.53 -8.48
C GLU A 132 -16.40 18.81 -8.36
N ASP A 133 -15.28 19.52 -8.42
CA ASP A 133 -13.97 18.93 -8.21
C ASP A 133 -13.80 18.48 -6.76
N ALA A 134 -13.51 17.19 -6.56
CA ALA A 134 -13.06 16.67 -5.28
C ALA A 134 -11.58 16.97 -5.03
N LEU A 135 -10.76 16.98 -6.10
CA LEU A 135 -9.33 17.24 -5.99
C LEU A 135 -8.73 17.79 -7.30
N ARG A 136 -7.74 18.68 -7.15
CA ARG A 136 -6.81 19.11 -8.20
C ARG A 136 -5.36 18.95 -7.78
N VAL A 137 -4.56 18.35 -8.65
CA VAL A 137 -3.11 18.18 -8.45
C VAL A 137 -2.38 18.57 -9.72
N ASP A 138 -1.24 19.24 -9.57
CA ASP A 138 -0.39 19.59 -10.71
C ASP A 138 0.75 18.58 -10.80
N VAL A 139 0.99 18.08 -12.00
CA VAL A 139 2.04 17.11 -12.30
C VAL A 139 2.85 17.57 -13.50
N LYS A 140 4.02 16.95 -13.68
CA LYS A 140 4.90 17.22 -14.80
C LYS A 140 4.82 16.08 -15.82
N PRO A 141 4.43 16.35 -17.08
CA PRO A 141 4.51 15.35 -18.14
C PRO A 141 5.98 15.01 -18.43
N ARG A 142 6.22 13.79 -18.92
CA ARG A 142 7.53 13.30 -19.33
C ARG A 142 7.47 12.74 -20.76
N PRO A 143 8.55 12.84 -21.55
CA PRO A 143 8.62 12.17 -22.82
C PRO A 143 8.59 10.64 -22.63
N LEU A 144 7.96 9.94 -23.57
CA LEU A 144 8.03 8.48 -23.71
C LEU A 144 9.18 8.10 -24.64
N ALA A 145 9.77 6.93 -24.38
CA ALA A 145 10.80 6.36 -25.27
C ALA A 145 10.21 5.92 -26.62
N GLU A 146 8.98 5.43 -26.61
CA GLU A 146 8.25 4.96 -27.78
C GLU A 146 6.96 5.74 -27.95
N ASN A 147 6.56 5.95 -29.21
CA ASN A 147 5.28 6.54 -29.53
C ASN A 147 4.13 5.58 -29.22
N LYS A 148 3.13 6.04 -28.47
CA LYS A 148 1.93 5.28 -28.14
C LYS A 148 0.79 5.67 -29.07
N GLU A 149 0.50 4.78 -30.01
CA GLU A 149 -0.54 5.00 -31.01
C GLU A 149 -1.94 5.08 -30.37
N ALA A 150 -2.28 4.15 -29.48
CA ALA A 150 -3.51 4.21 -28.69
C ALA A 150 -3.23 4.82 -27.31
N LEU A 151 -4.10 5.71 -26.84
CA LEU A 151 -4.06 6.18 -25.45
C LEU A 151 -4.20 4.98 -24.52
N GLU A 152 -3.37 4.92 -23.47
CA GLU A 152 -3.44 3.92 -22.43
C GLU A 152 -3.19 4.51 -21.05
N PHE A 153 -3.78 3.87 -20.03
CA PHE A 153 -3.40 4.07 -18.63
C PHE A 153 -2.65 2.84 -18.15
N ASP A 154 -1.64 3.05 -17.32
CA ASP A 154 -0.80 2.00 -16.78
C ASP A 154 -0.37 2.33 -15.34
N PHE A 155 0.06 1.30 -14.60
CA PHE A 155 0.56 1.42 -13.23
C PHE A 155 2.08 1.18 -13.22
N GLU A 156 2.84 2.22 -12.92
CA GLU A 156 4.31 2.22 -12.87
C GLU A 156 4.80 2.40 -11.42
N ASP A 157 6.09 2.15 -11.16
CA ASP A 157 6.72 2.37 -9.85
C ASP A 157 5.97 1.74 -8.66
N LEU A 158 5.51 0.48 -8.83
CA LEU A 158 4.80 -0.28 -7.81
C LEU A 158 5.63 -0.44 -6.52
N LYS A 159 5.05 0.01 -5.42
CA LYS A 159 5.59 -0.12 -4.04
C LYS A 159 4.50 -0.70 -3.14
N PRO A 160 4.85 -1.18 -1.93
CA PRO A 160 3.87 -1.80 -1.03
C PRO A 160 2.62 -0.97 -0.74
N ILE A 161 2.76 0.36 -0.68
CA ILE A 161 1.68 1.30 -0.32
C ILE A 161 1.52 2.46 -1.32
N SER A 162 2.12 2.37 -2.50
CA SER A 162 1.97 3.42 -3.53
C SER A 162 2.25 2.91 -4.93
N THR A 163 1.73 3.60 -5.93
CA THR A 163 1.99 3.38 -7.35
C THR A 163 1.91 4.70 -8.10
N ALA A 164 2.51 4.80 -9.28
CA ALA A 164 2.27 5.87 -10.22
C ALA A 164 1.20 5.42 -11.24
N VAL A 165 0.10 6.15 -11.34
CA VAL A 165 -0.85 6.01 -12.45
C VAL A 165 -0.37 6.91 -13.57
N THR A 166 -0.13 6.34 -14.76
CA THR A 166 0.42 7.09 -15.88
C THR A 166 -0.50 7.01 -17.09
N LEU A 167 -1.01 8.16 -17.54
CA LEU A 167 -1.58 8.29 -18.88
C LEU A 167 -0.42 8.29 -19.90
N LYS A 168 -0.49 7.46 -20.93
CA LYS A 168 0.49 7.38 -22.01
C LYS A 168 -0.22 7.55 -23.35
N TRP A 169 0.15 8.56 -24.13
CA TRP A 169 -0.38 8.74 -25.48
C TRP A 169 0.55 9.58 -26.33
N GLU A 170 0.69 9.22 -27.61
CA GLU A 170 1.68 9.80 -28.50
C GLU A 170 3.07 9.71 -27.85
N LYS A 171 3.79 10.81 -27.65
CA LYS A 171 5.13 10.84 -27.08
C LYS A 171 5.14 11.31 -25.63
N LEU A 172 3.97 11.46 -24.99
CA LEU A 172 3.87 11.97 -23.61
C LEU A 172 3.32 10.93 -22.64
N GLY A 173 3.97 10.86 -21.49
CA GLY A 173 3.51 10.19 -20.29
C GLY A 173 3.16 11.23 -19.22
N VAL A 174 2.03 11.08 -18.55
CA VAL A 174 1.57 11.99 -17.48
C VAL A 174 1.37 11.16 -16.21
N PRO A 175 2.43 10.98 -15.40
CA PRO A 175 2.36 10.21 -14.17
C PRO A 175 1.77 11.04 -13.03
N PHE A 176 1.01 10.39 -12.16
CA PHE A 176 0.68 10.89 -10.83
C PHE A 176 0.71 9.77 -9.80
N THR A 177 1.21 10.09 -8.61
CA THR A 177 1.40 9.15 -7.51
C THR A 177 0.10 9.00 -6.74
N VAL A 178 -0.35 7.76 -6.59
CA VAL A 178 -1.37 7.37 -5.62
C VAL A 178 -0.69 6.62 -4.49
N SER A 179 -0.93 7.05 -3.25
CA SER A 179 -0.41 6.42 -2.04
C SER A 179 -1.55 6.10 -1.09
N ILE A 180 -1.44 5.00 -0.35
CA ILE A 180 -2.45 4.54 0.58
C ILE A 180 -1.88 4.70 1.99
N ASN A 181 -2.60 5.47 2.82
CA ASN A 181 -2.41 5.42 4.26
C ASN A 181 -3.29 4.31 4.82
N ASP A 182 -2.76 3.10 4.79
CA ASP A 182 -3.49 1.88 5.14
C ASP A 182 -3.59 1.63 6.65
N ALA A 183 -3.06 2.53 7.49
CA ALA A 183 -2.89 2.24 8.92
C ALA A 183 -4.22 1.88 9.61
N ASP A 184 -5.24 2.71 9.44
CA ASP A 184 -6.53 2.53 10.10
C ASP A 184 -7.32 1.35 9.50
N GLN A 185 -7.28 1.19 8.17
CA GLN A 185 -7.98 0.09 7.50
C GLN A 185 -7.34 -1.27 7.82
N THR A 186 -6.01 -1.35 7.77
CA THR A 186 -5.27 -2.54 8.16
C THR A 186 -5.54 -2.85 9.63
N LEU A 187 -5.60 -1.84 10.50
CA LEU A 187 -5.98 -2.03 11.90
C LEU A 187 -7.40 -2.57 12.07
N GLU A 188 -8.39 -2.05 11.33
CA GLU A 188 -9.75 -2.59 11.37
C GLU A 188 -9.81 -4.04 10.88
N ASN A 189 -9.05 -4.39 9.84
CA ASN A 189 -8.94 -5.77 9.39
C ASN A 189 -8.30 -6.67 10.46
N ILE A 190 -7.21 -6.23 11.08
CA ILE A 190 -6.57 -6.91 12.21
C ILE A 190 -7.60 -7.10 13.35
N ARG A 191 -8.31 -6.06 13.76
CA ARG A 191 -9.37 -6.12 14.77
C ARG A 191 -10.44 -7.16 14.43
N ALA A 192 -10.88 -7.23 13.18
CA ALA A 192 -11.84 -8.23 12.72
C ALA A 192 -11.28 -9.65 12.80
N GLN A 193 -10.03 -9.87 12.38
CA GLN A 193 -9.37 -11.19 12.43
C GLN A 193 -9.11 -11.65 13.87
N LEU A 194 -8.73 -10.72 14.75
CA LEU A 194 -8.50 -10.95 16.18
C LEU A 194 -9.80 -11.09 16.99
N LYS A 195 -10.98 -10.84 16.40
CA LYS A 195 -12.27 -11.29 16.96
C LYS A 195 -12.61 -12.73 16.57
N GLY A 196 -11.98 -13.25 15.52
CA GLY A 196 -12.20 -14.58 14.99
C GLY A 196 -11.19 -15.60 15.52
N ARG A 197 -10.68 -16.47 14.63
CA ARG A 197 -9.70 -17.51 14.99
C ARG A 197 -8.38 -16.93 15.52
N GLY A 198 -8.01 -15.73 15.08
CA GLY A 198 -6.75 -15.08 15.48
C GLY A 198 -6.65 -14.83 16.98
N GLN A 199 -7.78 -14.73 17.69
CA GLN A 199 -7.78 -14.54 19.15
C GLN A 199 -7.16 -15.71 19.92
N PHE A 200 -7.10 -16.91 19.31
CA PHE A 200 -6.62 -18.13 19.95
C PHE A 200 -5.16 -18.46 19.62
N THR A 201 -4.47 -17.63 18.83
CA THR A 201 -3.07 -17.84 18.47
C THR A 201 -2.21 -16.71 19.00
N TRP A 202 -1.09 -17.05 19.64
CA TRP A 202 -0.16 -16.02 20.12
C TRP A 202 0.40 -15.21 18.95
N GLN A 203 0.64 -15.87 17.79
CA GLN A 203 1.22 -15.25 16.61
C GLN A 203 0.37 -14.09 16.09
N ALA A 204 -0.93 -14.32 15.87
CA ALA A 204 -1.79 -13.29 15.29
C ALA A 204 -1.93 -12.08 16.23
N LEU A 205 -2.03 -12.32 17.54
CA LEU A 205 -2.07 -11.26 18.55
C LEU A 205 -0.77 -10.46 18.61
N ASP A 206 0.39 -11.14 18.55
CA ASP A 206 1.70 -10.47 18.52
C ASP A 206 1.90 -9.68 17.23
N GLU A 207 1.54 -10.23 16.07
CA GLU A 207 1.58 -9.54 14.77
C GLU A 207 0.71 -8.27 14.78
N GLY A 208 -0.50 -8.33 15.34
CA GLY A 208 -1.37 -7.16 15.52
C GLY A 208 -0.76 -6.09 16.42
N ALA A 209 -0.11 -6.52 17.52
CA ALA A 209 0.59 -5.62 18.43
C ALA A 209 1.82 -4.97 17.77
N GLN A 210 2.61 -5.75 17.03
CA GLN A 210 3.78 -5.28 16.27
C GLN A 210 3.41 -4.30 15.14
N PHE A 211 2.27 -4.53 14.47
CA PHE A 211 1.73 -3.58 13.49
C PHE A 211 1.51 -2.20 14.13
N CYS A 212 0.80 -2.17 15.25
CA CYS A 212 0.52 -0.95 16.01
C CYS A 212 1.80 -0.28 16.50
N LEU A 213 2.75 -1.04 17.03
CA LEU A 213 4.07 -0.56 17.45
C LEU A 213 4.84 0.09 16.30
N THR A 214 4.89 -0.58 15.14
CA THR A 214 5.63 -0.13 13.95
C THR A 214 5.03 1.14 13.37
N ARG A 215 3.69 1.20 13.28
CA ARG A 215 2.96 2.37 12.77
C ARG A 215 2.77 3.47 13.82
N LYS A 216 3.11 3.20 15.08
CA LYS A 216 2.94 4.10 16.24
C LYS A 216 1.49 4.56 16.43
N VAL A 217 0.55 3.61 16.28
CA VAL A 217 -0.89 3.85 16.41
C VAL A 217 -1.47 2.91 17.45
N ASN A 218 -2.50 3.35 18.19
CA ASN A 218 -3.29 2.50 19.10
C ASN A 218 -2.43 1.67 20.08
N LEU A 219 -1.39 2.26 20.67
CA LEU A 219 -0.41 1.53 21.49
C LEU A 219 -1.00 0.88 22.75
N ASP A 220 -2.03 1.46 23.37
CA ASP A 220 -2.75 0.83 24.49
C ASP A 220 -3.50 -0.44 24.06
N GLU A 221 -4.02 -0.47 22.83
CA GLU A 221 -4.61 -1.68 22.25
C GLU A 221 -3.55 -2.71 21.89
N ALA A 222 -2.44 -2.25 21.32
CA ALA A 222 -1.27 -3.10 21.06
C ALA A 222 -0.80 -3.80 22.33
N LEU A 223 -0.75 -3.08 23.46
CA LEU A 223 -0.38 -3.64 24.76
C LEU A 223 -1.36 -4.74 25.19
N ARG A 224 -2.67 -4.51 25.05
CA ARG A 224 -3.69 -5.53 25.35
C ARG A 224 -3.54 -6.78 24.47
N TRP A 225 -3.20 -6.63 23.19
CA TRP A 225 -2.95 -7.77 22.31
C TRP A 225 -1.66 -8.49 22.65
N ALA A 226 -0.59 -7.78 23.01
CA ALA A 226 0.65 -8.39 23.48
C ALA A 226 0.42 -9.20 24.77
N ASP A 227 -0.34 -8.65 25.72
CA ASP A 227 -0.74 -9.37 26.94
C ASP A 227 -1.56 -10.63 26.64
N ALA A 228 -2.53 -10.55 25.74
CA ALA A 228 -3.31 -11.70 25.31
C ALA A 228 -2.44 -12.74 24.56
N SER A 229 -1.45 -12.29 23.77
CA SER A 229 -0.50 -13.18 23.09
C SER A 229 0.31 -13.99 24.11
N ILE A 230 0.84 -13.33 25.14
CA ILE A 230 1.58 -13.96 26.24
C ILE A 230 0.70 -14.97 26.99
N GLN A 231 -0.57 -14.63 27.25
CA GLN A 231 -1.53 -15.55 27.89
C GLN A 231 -1.81 -16.80 27.08
N ASN A 232 -1.88 -16.69 25.75
CA ASN A 232 -2.08 -17.85 24.86
C ASN A 232 -0.84 -18.75 24.85
N GLU A 233 0.34 -18.17 24.70
CA GLU A 233 1.60 -18.87 24.82
C GLU A 233 2.74 -17.88 25.06
N GLU A 234 3.40 -17.97 26.22
CA GLU A 234 4.53 -17.09 26.52
C GLU A 234 5.75 -17.41 25.64
N ARG A 235 6.29 -16.38 25.01
CA ARG A 235 7.40 -16.46 24.05
C ARG A 235 8.34 -15.27 24.24
N PHE A 236 9.59 -15.41 23.78
CA PHE A 236 10.52 -14.27 23.81
C PHE A 236 9.99 -13.12 22.94
N GLU A 237 9.39 -13.48 21.81
CA GLU A 237 8.84 -12.59 20.80
C GLU A 237 7.79 -11.67 21.40
N ASN A 238 6.72 -12.22 22.01
CA ASN A 238 5.65 -11.40 22.57
C ASN A 238 6.04 -10.64 23.85
N LEU A 239 6.95 -11.17 24.69
CA LEU A 239 7.52 -10.41 25.81
C LEU A 239 8.36 -9.22 25.34
N SER A 240 9.17 -9.40 24.29
CA SER A 240 9.96 -8.30 23.71
C SER A 240 9.08 -7.27 22.99
N THR A 241 8.03 -7.69 22.27
CA THR A 241 7.00 -6.78 21.74
C THR A 241 6.36 -5.95 22.85
N LYS A 242 5.94 -6.59 23.96
CA LYS A 242 5.38 -5.89 25.12
C LYS A 242 6.34 -4.85 25.70
N ALA A 243 7.61 -5.20 25.87
CA ALA A 243 8.63 -4.28 26.37
C ALA A 243 8.80 -3.05 25.46
N ASP A 244 8.86 -3.25 24.14
CA ASP A 244 8.98 -2.17 23.17
C ASP A 244 7.71 -1.28 23.12
N ILE A 245 6.51 -1.87 23.26
CA ILE A 245 5.25 -1.11 23.38
C ILE A 245 5.23 -0.26 24.65
N LEU A 246 5.61 -0.82 25.80
CA LEU A 246 5.69 -0.08 27.07
C LEU A 246 6.69 1.07 26.98
N LYS A 247 7.83 0.87 26.31
CA LYS A 247 8.79 1.95 26.02
C LYS A 247 8.16 3.04 25.15
N ALA A 248 7.40 2.68 24.11
CA ALA A 248 6.69 3.62 23.25
C ALA A 248 5.56 4.38 23.97
N LEU A 249 4.94 3.76 24.98
CA LEU A 249 3.96 4.36 25.89
C LEU A 249 4.60 5.19 27.02
N ASN A 250 5.93 5.37 27.02
CA ASN A 250 6.66 6.08 28.06
C ASN A 250 6.51 5.45 29.47
N ARG A 251 6.50 4.11 29.54
CA ARG A 251 6.41 3.30 30.77
C ARG A 251 7.71 2.50 31.00
N PRO A 252 8.85 3.15 31.31
CA PRO A 252 10.17 2.54 31.27
C PRO A 252 10.40 1.43 32.31
N ASP A 253 9.85 1.55 33.52
CA ASP A 253 10.04 0.54 34.57
C ASP A 253 9.33 -0.78 34.23
N GLU A 254 8.13 -0.68 33.66
CA GLU A 254 7.39 -1.84 33.18
C GLU A 254 8.04 -2.44 31.93
N ALA A 255 8.51 -1.59 31.01
CA ALA A 255 9.27 -2.04 29.84
C ALA A 255 10.51 -2.84 30.26
N LYS A 256 11.26 -2.35 31.26
CA LYS A 256 12.44 -3.03 31.82
C LYS A 256 12.05 -4.37 32.45
N THR A 257 10.95 -4.42 33.18
CA THR A 257 10.46 -5.65 33.81
C THR A 257 10.10 -6.70 32.75
N ALA A 258 9.31 -6.32 31.74
CA ALA A 258 8.96 -7.22 30.63
C ALA A 258 10.20 -7.67 29.84
N TRP A 259 11.14 -6.77 29.59
CA TRP A 259 12.39 -7.10 28.90
C TRP A 259 13.27 -8.07 29.68
N ASN A 260 13.43 -7.86 30.99
CA ASN A 260 14.18 -8.79 31.84
C ASN A 260 13.57 -10.19 31.81
N HIS A 261 12.23 -10.27 31.86
CA HIS A 261 11.54 -11.55 31.73
C HIS A 261 11.76 -12.19 30.36
N ALA A 262 11.70 -11.40 29.28
CA ALA A 262 12.04 -11.88 27.94
C ALA A 262 13.46 -12.46 27.91
N LEU A 263 14.43 -11.76 28.51
CA LEU A 263 15.81 -12.22 28.58
C LEU A 263 15.96 -13.54 29.33
N GLU A 264 15.21 -13.79 30.41
CA GLU A 264 15.29 -15.04 31.17
C GLU A 264 14.99 -16.27 30.29
N ILE A 265 14.00 -16.17 29.40
CA ILE A 265 13.58 -17.27 28.53
C ILE A 265 14.24 -17.27 27.14
N ALA A 266 14.96 -16.20 26.80
CA ALA A 266 15.56 -16.01 25.48
C ALA A 266 16.56 -17.12 25.12
N LYS A 267 16.45 -17.65 23.89
CA LYS A 267 17.46 -18.51 23.27
C LYS A 267 18.33 -17.72 22.30
N ALA A 268 19.52 -18.25 22.00
CA ALA A 268 20.48 -17.63 21.09
C ALA A 268 19.89 -17.16 19.74
N PRO A 269 19.05 -17.97 19.03
CA PRO A 269 18.48 -17.55 17.76
C PRO A 269 17.55 -16.34 17.91
N GLN A 270 16.75 -16.31 18.98
CA GLN A 270 15.74 -15.28 19.22
C GLN A 270 16.39 -13.95 19.56
N LEU A 271 17.32 -13.96 20.52
CA LEU A 271 18.02 -12.75 20.95
C LEU A 271 18.91 -12.18 19.83
N TYR A 272 19.59 -13.05 19.05
CA TYR A 272 20.35 -12.59 17.89
C TYR A 272 19.44 -11.98 16.80
N THR A 273 18.27 -12.58 16.55
CA THR A 273 17.30 -12.07 15.58
C THR A 273 16.74 -10.71 16.01
N TYR A 274 16.47 -10.52 17.30
CA TYR A 274 16.09 -9.22 17.85
C TYR A 274 17.18 -8.16 17.61
N GLY A 275 18.45 -8.50 17.85
CA GLY A 275 19.58 -7.61 17.52
C GLY A 275 19.60 -7.23 16.03
N ARG A 276 19.33 -8.17 15.12
CA ARG A 276 19.23 -7.88 13.68
C ARG A 276 18.04 -7.00 13.32
N GLN A 277 16.89 -7.19 13.97
CA GLN A 277 15.73 -6.33 13.79
C GLN A 277 16.05 -4.88 14.20
N LEU A 278 16.73 -4.68 15.33
CA LEU A 278 17.19 -3.36 15.76
C LEU A 278 18.13 -2.71 14.72
N GLN A 279 19.06 -3.46 14.12
CA GLN A 279 19.90 -2.93 13.05
C GLN A 279 19.07 -2.46 11.85
N ASN A 280 18.09 -3.25 11.41
CA ASN A 280 17.20 -2.88 10.29
C ASN A 280 16.36 -1.63 10.61
N GLN A 281 16.02 -1.43 11.89
CA GLN A 281 15.35 -0.21 12.38
C GLN A 281 16.31 0.98 12.56
N LYS A 282 17.56 0.88 12.11
CA LYS A 282 18.62 1.89 12.28
C LYS A 282 19.00 2.16 13.75
N ARG A 283 18.69 1.23 14.67
CA ARG A 283 19.03 1.26 16.10
C ARG A 283 20.33 0.51 16.37
N GLY A 284 21.40 0.88 15.66
CA GLY A 284 22.67 0.14 15.64
C GLY A 284 23.36 0.01 17.01
N ALA A 285 23.27 1.04 17.86
CA ALA A 285 23.85 1.01 19.20
C ALA A 285 23.14 -0.01 20.10
N GLU A 286 21.80 -0.01 20.13
CA GLU A 286 21.01 -0.98 20.88
C GLU A 286 21.25 -2.40 20.36
N ALA A 287 21.33 -2.58 19.04
CA ALA A 287 21.67 -3.88 18.46
C ALA A 287 23.02 -4.42 18.92
N MET A 288 24.03 -3.55 19.06
CA MET A 288 25.36 -3.96 19.50
C MET A 288 25.36 -4.46 20.94
N GLU A 289 24.58 -3.83 21.82
CA GLU A 289 24.40 -4.34 23.20
C GLU A 289 23.73 -5.71 23.21
N ILE A 290 22.75 -5.95 22.34
CA ILE A 290 22.13 -7.27 22.18
C ILE A 290 23.16 -8.31 21.70
N PHE A 291 24.00 -7.99 20.72
CA PHE A 291 25.04 -8.93 20.27
C PHE A 291 26.07 -9.24 21.36
N LYS A 292 26.47 -8.25 22.16
CA LYS A 292 27.31 -8.50 23.34
C LYS A 292 26.65 -9.46 24.31
N GLU A 293 25.35 -9.30 24.56
CA GLU A 293 24.60 -10.20 25.44
C GLU A 293 24.49 -11.62 24.86
N VAL A 294 24.26 -11.76 23.54
CA VAL A 294 24.30 -13.06 22.86
C VAL A 294 25.66 -13.72 22.99
N ALA A 295 26.74 -13.01 22.70
CA ALA A 295 28.11 -13.52 22.78
C ALA A 295 28.49 -13.93 24.21
N LYS A 296 27.98 -13.22 25.22
CA LYS A 296 28.21 -13.51 26.63
C LYS A 296 27.46 -14.76 27.10
N ARG A 297 26.17 -14.87 26.75
CA ARG A 297 25.29 -15.96 27.22
C ARG A 297 25.41 -17.25 26.40
N PHE A 298 25.69 -17.10 25.12
CA PHE A 298 25.76 -18.18 24.14
C PHE A 298 27.07 -18.06 23.35
N PRO A 299 28.24 -18.26 23.97
CA PRO A 299 29.53 -17.98 23.32
C PRO A 299 29.85 -18.94 22.15
N GLN A 300 29.10 -20.03 22.00
CA GLN A 300 29.33 -21.08 21.02
C GLN A 300 28.10 -21.28 20.11
N GLY A 301 28.31 -22.01 19.02
CA GLY A 301 27.28 -22.26 18.02
C GLY A 301 27.07 -21.07 17.07
N VAL A 302 26.14 -21.22 16.13
CA VAL A 302 25.97 -20.29 15.00
C VAL A 302 25.80 -18.83 15.47
N TYR A 303 24.83 -18.58 16.34
CA TYR A 303 24.46 -17.23 16.73
C TYR A 303 25.45 -16.56 17.68
N GLY A 304 26.10 -17.35 18.55
CA GLY A 304 27.19 -16.90 19.41
C GLY A 304 28.38 -16.39 18.62
N ASN A 305 28.86 -17.25 17.71
CA ASN A 305 29.98 -16.95 16.82
C ASN A 305 29.66 -15.78 15.88
N LEU A 306 28.44 -15.71 15.33
CA LEU A 306 28.02 -14.55 14.53
C LEU A 306 27.95 -13.26 15.35
N ALA A 307 27.53 -13.32 16.61
CA ALA A 307 27.53 -12.14 17.48
C ALA A 307 28.95 -11.64 17.75
N GLN A 308 29.90 -12.54 18.04
CA GLN A 308 31.33 -12.19 18.19
C GLN A 308 31.90 -11.60 16.90
N ALA A 309 31.60 -12.20 15.74
CA ALA A 309 32.02 -11.69 14.44
C ALA A 309 31.54 -10.24 14.23
N ARG A 310 30.29 -9.94 14.59
CA ARG A 310 29.73 -8.58 14.48
C ARG A 310 30.42 -7.57 15.38
N ILE A 311 30.71 -7.95 16.62
CA ILE A 311 31.41 -7.10 17.60
C ILE A 311 32.82 -6.77 17.08
N LYS A 312 33.58 -7.77 16.64
CA LYS A 312 34.94 -7.60 16.12
C LYS A 312 34.97 -6.82 14.81
N SER A 313 34.00 -7.07 13.93
CA SER A 313 33.86 -6.35 12.67
C SER A 313 33.60 -4.85 12.89
N ALA A 314 32.76 -4.50 13.86
CA ALA A 314 32.51 -3.10 14.23
C ALA A 314 33.76 -2.42 14.83
N ALA A 315 34.65 -3.19 15.47
CA ALA A 315 35.93 -2.70 15.98
C ALA A 315 37.03 -2.62 14.89
N GLY A 316 36.75 -3.02 13.66
CA GLY A 316 37.72 -3.03 12.55
C GLY A 316 38.63 -4.26 12.52
N ASP A 317 38.46 -5.22 13.43
CA ASP A 317 39.19 -6.49 13.43
C ASP A 317 38.51 -7.51 12.51
N PHE A 318 38.61 -7.27 11.21
CA PHE A 318 37.97 -8.09 10.19
C PHE A 318 38.53 -9.52 10.12
N ALA A 319 39.80 -9.71 10.44
CA ALA A 319 40.44 -11.02 10.42
C ALA A 319 39.90 -11.91 11.55
N ALA A 320 39.82 -11.39 12.78
CA ALA A 320 39.25 -12.14 13.88
C ALA A 320 37.74 -12.33 13.71
N ALA A 321 37.03 -11.33 13.15
CA ALA A 321 35.62 -11.47 12.80
C ALA A 321 35.38 -12.60 11.76
N ALA A 322 36.23 -12.69 10.73
CA ALA A 322 36.12 -13.74 9.71
C ALA A 322 36.33 -15.13 10.31
N ASN A 323 37.25 -15.27 11.28
CA ASN A 323 37.47 -16.51 11.99
C ASN A 323 36.24 -16.94 12.80
N ASP A 324 35.60 -16.02 13.52
CA ASP A 324 34.35 -16.34 14.23
C ASP A 324 33.24 -16.71 13.25
N ALA A 325 33.12 -16.00 12.13
CA ALA A 325 32.13 -16.32 11.09
C ALA A 325 32.36 -17.72 10.48
N LYS A 326 33.61 -18.15 10.30
CA LYS A 326 33.95 -19.53 9.89
C LYS A 326 33.53 -20.56 10.94
N GLN A 327 33.71 -20.28 12.23
CA GLN A 327 33.21 -21.15 13.30
C GLN A 327 31.67 -21.21 13.32
N ALA A 328 30.98 -20.09 13.05
CA ALA A 328 29.54 -20.07 12.91
C ALA A 328 29.07 -20.92 11.71
N GLN A 329 29.76 -20.82 10.58
CA GLN A 329 29.47 -21.60 9.38
C GLN A 329 29.64 -23.11 9.62
N ALA A 330 30.71 -23.52 10.31
CA ALA A 330 30.94 -24.91 10.66
C ALA A 330 29.84 -25.48 11.56
N ALA A 331 29.26 -24.64 12.45
CA ALA A 331 28.16 -25.02 13.33
C ALA A 331 26.77 -24.94 12.66
N ALA A 332 26.66 -24.47 11.42
CA ALA A 332 25.37 -24.27 10.75
C ALA A 332 24.76 -25.60 10.27
N PRO A 333 23.47 -25.89 10.56
CA PRO A 333 22.84 -27.16 10.27
C PRO A 333 22.36 -27.29 8.82
N THR A 334 22.24 -26.19 8.08
CA THR A 334 21.72 -26.19 6.70
C THR A 334 22.69 -25.51 5.74
N ASP A 335 22.72 -25.98 4.49
CA ASP A 335 23.59 -25.40 3.46
C ASP A 335 23.19 -23.96 3.10
N ALA A 336 21.90 -23.64 3.16
CA ALA A 336 21.42 -22.27 3.01
C ALA A 336 22.01 -21.33 4.09
N GLN A 337 22.06 -21.78 5.35
CA GLN A 337 22.68 -20.98 6.41
C GLN A 337 24.19 -20.89 6.23
N LYS A 338 24.87 -21.98 5.82
CA LYS A 338 26.30 -21.95 5.50
C LYS A 338 26.62 -20.96 4.37
N GLN A 339 25.81 -20.91 3.33
CA GLN A 339 25.96 -19.99 2.21
C GLN A 339 25.73 -18.53 2.64
N SER A 340 24.72 -18.28 3.46
CA SER A 340 24.48 -16.95 4.03
C SER A 340 25.68 -16.47 4.86
N ILE A 341 26.27 -17.35 5.68
CA ILE A 341 27.46 -17.03 6.47
C ILE A 341 28.69 -16.86 5.58
N GLN A 342 28.81 -17.63 4.48
CA GLN A 342 29.90 -17.45 3.50
C GLN A 342 29.90 -16.05 2.91
N ALA A 343 28.73 -15.49 2.60
CA ALA A 343 28.64 -14.13 2.11
C ALA A 343 29.17 -13.10 3.14
N LEU A 344 28.96 -13.36 4.44
CA LEU A 344 29.53 -12.53 5.51
C LEU A 344 31.05 -12.68 5.58
N ILE A 345 31.57 -13.91 5.49
CA ILE A 345 33.02 -14.19 5.47
C ILE A 345 33.68 -13.44 4.31
N ASN A 346 33.12 -13.51 3.10
CA ASN A 346 33.67 -12.83 1.92
C ASN A 346 33.73 -11.30 2.10
N ARG A 347 32.71 -10.71 2.74
CA ARG A 347 32.70 -9.28 3.10
C ARG A 347 33.82 -8.95 4.09
N LEU A 348 33.98 -9.76 5.12
CA LEU A 348 35.03 -9.59 6.14
C LEU A 348 36.43 -9.72 5.54
N ASP A 349 36.67 -10.73 4.69
CA ASP A 349 37.93 -10.92 3.99
C ASP A 349 38.25 -9.73 3.06
N SER A 350 37.22 -9.05 2.55
CA SER A 350 37.31 -7.80 1.78
C SER A 350 37.38 -6.53 2.65
N LYS A 351 37.58 -6.67 3.97
CA LYS A 351 37.60 -5.58 4.96
C LYS A 351 36.32 -4.73 5.01
N GLN A 352 35.18 -5.35 4.74
CA GLN A 352 33.87 -4.70 4.82
C GLN A 352 33.17 -5.05 6.13
N ASP A 353 32.67 -4.03 6.81
CA ASP A 353 31.87 -4.18 8.03
C ASP A 353 30.56 -4.92 7.75
N ILE A 354 30.30 -6.02 8.46
CA ILE A 354 29.09 -6.84 8.31
C ILE A 354 27.87 -6.27 9.05
N ASN A 355 28.04 -5.15 9.75
CA ASN A 355 26.95 -4.44 10.43
C ASN A 355 26.30 -3.35 9.56
N LYS A 356 26.88 -3.04 8.40
CA LYS A 356 26.40 -2.04 7.46
C LYS A 356 25.62 -2.65 6.30
#